data_AF-A0A0V1M8Y8-F1
#
_entry.id   AF-A0A0V1M8Y8-F1
#
_cell.length_a   1.000
_cell.length_b   1.000
_cell.length_c   1.000
_cell.angle_alpha   90.00
_cell.angle_beta   90.00
_cell.angle_gamma   90.00
#
_symmetry.space_group_name_H-M   'P 1'
#
loop_
_entity.id
_entity.type
_entity.pdbx_description
1 polymer ?
#
loop_
_entity_poly.entity_id
_entity_poly.type
_entity_poly.pdbx_seq_one_letter_code
_entity_poly.pdbx_strand_id
1 'polypeptide(L)'
;MELETSLKQLYYEVLDTVISEIDRRFSESNKDLIKSISSLQNGPNFFDLETLKYLGDLSDVNVSAAEAEITTAKTFLQNKFGSEKAHLDEIIAILYGYKDAFPNAYRLAAAALTIGISSATCEASFSTCSRLLSPFRRSMTHARMNHLVLISFERQILESISNEELLRRFHKAGNRRLQLY
;
A
#
# COMPACT_ATOMS: atom_id res chain seq x y z
N MET A 1 -35.66 27.04 1.54
CA MET A 1 -35.42 26.89 2.99
C MET A 1 -35.17 25.42 3.34
N GLU A 2 -36.04 24.48 2.96
CA GLU A 2 -35.83 23.02 3.22
C GLU A 2 -34.57 22.44 2.55
N LEU A 3 -34.28 22.82 1.30
CA LEU A 3 -33.09 22.35 0.58
C LEU A 3 -31.79 22.80 1.26
N GLU A 4 -31.76 24.01 1.82
CA GLU A 4 -30.58 24.57 2.48
C GLU A 4 -30.31 23.88 3.83
N THR A 5 -31.37 23.54 4.57
CA THR A 5 -31.28 22.75 5.79
C THR A 5 -30.83 21.32 5.50
N SER A 6 -31.36 20.69 4.45
CA SER A 6 -30.94 19.34 4.02
C SER A 6 -29.49 19.28 3.57
N LEU A 7 -29.01 20.29 2.83
CA LEU A 7 -27.61 20.40 2.44
C LEU A 7 -26.68 20.59 3.64
N LYS A 8 -27.08 21.40 4.63
CA LYS A 8 -26.33 21.55 5.89
C LYS A 8 -26.26 20.23 6.66
N GLN A 9 -27.36 19.48 6.73
CA GLN A 9 -27.39 18.19 7.41
C GLN A 9 -26.46 17.17 6.72
N LEU A 10 -26.52 17.07 5.39
CA LEU A 10 -25.61 16.21 4.61
C LEU A 10 -24.14 16.61 4.79
N TYR A 11 -23.85 17.93 4.83
CA TYR A 11 -22.50 18.43 5.05
C TYR A 11 -21.94 17.99 6.41
N TYR A 12 -22.73 18.11 7.48
CA TYR A 12 -22.29 17.67 8.82
C TYR A 12 -22.14 16.14 8.89
N GLU A 13 -23.02 15.37 8.26
CA GLU A 13 -22.89 13.91 8.19
C GLU A 13 -21.59 13.47 7.49
N VAL A 14 -21.24 14.14 6.38
CA VAL A 14 -19.97 13.89 5.69
C VAL A 14 -18.78 14.28 6.57
N LEU A 15 -18.83 15.42 7.26
CA LEU A 15 -17.77 15.83 8.19
C LEU A 15 -17.58 14.83 9.32
N ASP A 16 -18.66 14.41 9.98
CA ASP A 16 -18.62 13.45 11.08
C ASP A 16 -18.04 12.11 10.62
N THR A 17 -18.42 11.66 9.42
CA THR A 17 -17.86 10.44 8.81
C THR A 17 -16.36 10.58 8.55
N VAL A 18 -15.93 11.70 7.98
CA VAL A 18 -14.51 11.95 7.69
C VAL A 18 -13.69 12.02 8.99
N ILE A 19 -14.18 12.72 10.01
CA ILE A 19 -13.52 12.83 11.32
C ILE A 19 -13.42 11.45 11.96
N SER A 20 -14.51 10.68 11.99
CA SER A 20 -14.53 9.34 12.56
C SER A 20 -13.57 8.38 11.87
N GLU A 21 -13.48 8.44 10.53
CA GLU A 21 -12.52 7.61 9.77
C GLU A 21 -11.07 8.04 9.99
N ILE A 22 -10.79 9.34 10.15
CA ILE A 22 -9.46 9.83 10.53
C ILE A 22 -9.09 9.29 11.91
N ASP A 23 -9.96 9.44 12.91
CA ASP A 23 -9.71 8.96 14.26
C ASP A 23 -9.53 7.45 14.32
N ARG A 24 -10.32 6.70 13.53
CA ARG A 24 -10.19 5.24 13.42
C ARG A 24 -8.85 4.84 12.81
N ARG A 25 -8.42 5.51 11.73
CA ARG A 25 -7.18 5.20 11.00
C ARG A 25 -5.92 5.60 11.76
N PHE A 26 -5.94 6.75 12.43
CA PHE A 26 -4.83 7.31 13.19
C PHE A 26 -4.95 7.07 14.71
N SER A 27 -5.71 6.04 15.08
CA SER A 27 -5.91 5.64 16.48
C SER A 27 -4.58 5.32 17.19
N GLU A 28 -4.62 5.34 18.52
CA GLU A 28 -3.47 5.02 19.37
C GLU A 28 -2.85 3.65 19.06
N SER A 29 -3.63 2.68 18.55
CA SER A 29 -3.15 1.37 18.11
C SER A 29 -2.21 1.42 16.90
N ASN A 30 -2.41 2.37 15.97
CA ASN A 30 -1.60 2.52 14.76
C ASN A 30 -0.47 3.55 14.93
N LYS A 31 -0.44 4.25 16.07
CA LYS A 31 0.51 5.32 16.36
C LYS A 31 1.95 4.83 16.32
N ASP A 32 2.22 3.65 16.85
CA ASP A 32 3.58 3.08 16.88
C ASP A 32 4.05 2.68 15.49
N LEU A 33 3.15 2.14 14.65
CA LEU A 33 3.43 1.90 13.24
C LEU A 33 3.78 3.21 12.51
N ILE A 34 2.96 4.25 12.68
CA ILE A 34 3.16 5.53 11.99
C ILE A 34 4.47 6.19 12.45
N LYS A 35 4.77 6.14 13.74
CA LYS A 35 6.06 6.61 14.28
C LYS A 35 7.23 5.84 13.67
N SER A 36 7.12 4.51 13.58
CA SER A 36 8.17 3.65 12.99
C SER A 36 8.40 3.91 11.49
N ILE A 37 7.34 4.23 10.73
CA ILE A 37 7.46 4.62 9.33
C ILE A 37 8.07 6.03 9.22
N SER A 38 7.69 6.94 10.12
CA SER A 38 8.21 8.30 10.12
C SER A 38 9.69 8.37 10.53
N SER A 39 10.17 7.44 11.37
CA SER A 39 11.59 7.38 11.76
C SER A 39 12.48 6.87 10.63
N LEU A 40 11.94 6.20 9.62
CA LEU A 40 12.68 5.84 8.41
C LEU A 40 12.86 7.02 7.44
N GLN A 41 12.12 8.12 7.63
CA GLN A 41 12.29 9.36 6.86
C GLN A 41 13.31 10.27 7.52
N ASN A 42 14.06 11.03 6.71
CA ASN A 42 15.05 11.95 7.25
C ASN A 42 14.36 13.04 8.11
N GLY A 43 14.64 13.02 9.42
CA GLY A 43 13.97 13.82 10.43
C GLY A 43 14.67 13.72 11.79
N PRO A 44 14.14 14.37 12.84
CA PRO A 44 14.78 14.41 14.15
C PRO A 44 15.00 13.03 14.78
N ASN A 45 14.15 12.05 14.43
CA ASN A 45 14.21 10.68 14.95
C ASN A 45 14.65 9.66 13.88
N PHE A 46 15.53 10.07 12.95
CA PHE A 46 15.97 9.21 11.85
C PHE A 46 16.64 7.92 12.35
N PHE A 47 16.13 6.76 11.92
CA PHE A 47 16.53 5.41 12.35
C PHE A 47 16.64 5.27 13.88
N ASP A 48 15.66 5.78 14.61
CA ASP A 48 15.59 5.59 16.05
C ASP A 48 15.21 4.15 16.42
N LEU A 49 16.00 3.54 17.30
CA LEU A 49 15.89 2.11 17.63
C LEU A 49 14.61 1.78 18.38
N GLU A 50 14.13 2.67 19.25
CA GLU A 50 12.90 2.41 20.03
C GLU A 50 11.67 2.42 19.13
N THR A 51 11.58 3.39 18.23
CA THR A 51 10.46 3.47 17.27
C THR A 51 10.47 2.32 16.25
N LEU A 52 11.64 1.83 15.87
CA LEU A 52 11.78 0.77 14.85
C LEU A 52 11.40 -0.62 15.36
N LYS A 53 11.38 -0.87 16.69
CA LYS A 53 11.04 -2.18 17.27
C LYS A 53 9.68 -2.70 16.75
N TYR A 54 8.67 -1.84 16.74
CA TYR A 54 7.33 -2.20 16.28
C TYR A 54 7.33 -2.69 14.82
N LEU A 55 8.08 -2.01 13.95
CA LEU A 55 8.23 -2.40 12.55
C LEU A 55 9.11 -3.65 12.40
N GLY A 56 10.12 -3.80 13.25
CA GLY A 56 10.95 -5.01 13.33
C GLY A 56 10.14 -6.25 13.64
N ASP A 57 9.27 -6.18 14.64
CA ASP A 57 8.39 -7.28 15.03
C ASP A 57 7.44 -7.68 13.88
N LEU A 58 6.95 -6.70 13.11
CA LEU A 58 6.10 -6.93 11.93
C LEU A 58 6.87 -7.52 10.73
N SER A 59 8.17 -7.24 10.61
CA SER A 59 9.00 -7.61 9.47
C SER A 59 9.98 -8.77 9.75
N ASP A 60 9.85 -9.40 10.92
CA ASP A 60 10.74 -10.47 11.40
C ASP A 60 12.22 -10.03 11.46
N VAL A 61 12.44 -8.78 11.88
CA VAL A 61 13.78 -8.19 12.07
C VAL A 61 13.99 -7.90 13.54
N ASN A 62 14.97 -8.56 14.15
CA ASN A 62 15.37 -8.28 15.53
C ASN A 62 16.21 -6.99 15.59
N VAL A 63 15.53 -5.87 15.86
CA VAL A 63 16.14 -4.53 15.93
C VAL A 63 17.24 -4.45 16.98
N SER A 64 17.09 -5.14 18.12
CA SER A 64 18.10 -5.16 19.19
C SER A 64 19.38 -5.88 18.76
N ALA A 65 19.26 -6.97 17.97
CA ALA A 65 20.42 -7.67 17.42
C ALA A 65 21.08 -6.90 16.26
N ALA A 66 20.29 -6.10 15.53
CA ALA A 66 20.73 -5.31 14.38
C ALA A 66 21.13 -3.86 14.72
N GLU A 67 21.26 -3.51 16.01
CA GLU A 67 21.53 -2.14 16.46
C GLU A 67 22.79 -1.53 15.82
N ALA A 68 23.89 -2.28 15.76
CA ALA A 68 25.14 -1.83 15.16
C ALA A 68 25.00 -1.58 13.65
N GLU A 69 24.26 -2.44 12.95
CA GLU A 69 23.98 -2.30 11.52
C GLU A 69 23.09 -1.07 11.26
N ILE A 70 22.02 -0.91 12.04
CA ILE A 70 21.09 0.22 11.91
C ILE A 70 21.81 1.54 12.19
N THR A 71 22.69 1.58 13.19
CA THR A 71 23.46 2.78 13.53
C THR A 71 24.45 3.14 12.42
N THR A 72 25.15 2.15 11.85
CA THR A 72 26.08 2.38 10.74
C THR A 72 25.35 2.79 9.45
N ALA A 73 24.20 2.17 9.16
CA ALA A 73 23.32 2.55 8.05
C ALA A 73 22.81 3.99 8.21
N LYS A 74 22.39 4.38 9.42
CA LYS A 74 21.99 5.76 9.74
C LYS A 74 23.08 6.76 9.41
N THR A 75 24.31 6.54 9.90
CA THR A 75 25.44 7.43 9.60
C THR A 75 25.79 7.46 8.12
N PHE A 76 25.74 6.30 7.44
CA PHE A 76 25.97 6.20 6.00
C PHE A 76 24.95 7.02 5.20
N LEU A 77 23.66 6.91 5.53
CA LEU A 77 22.59 7.65 4.86
C LEU A 77 22.70 9.16 5.16
N GLN A 78 22.99 9.55 6.40
CA GLN A 78 23.23 10.96 6.76
C GLN A 78 24.40 11.57 5.98
N ASN A 79 25.49 10.83 5.79
CA ASN A 79 26.62 11.30 4.99
C ASN A 79 26.26 11.48 3.51
N LYS A 80 25.31 10.70 3.00
CA LYS A 80 24.92 10.71 1.59
C LYS A 80 23.87 11.76 1.26
N PHE A 81 22.90 11.98 2.15
CA PHE A 81 21.81 12.95 1.97
C PHE A 81 22.10 14.32 2.62
N GLY A 82 23.06 14.39 3.55
CA GLY A 82 23.34 15.61 4.29
C GLY A 82 22.13 16.09 5.09
N SER A 83 21.80 17.38 4.95
CA SER A 83 20.66 18.03 5.61
C SER A 83 19.35 17.98 4.80
N GLU A 84 19.35 17.39 3.59
CA GLU A 84 18.17 17.36 2.74
C GLU A 84 17.19 16.26 3.18
N LYS A 85 15.89 16.54 3.05
CA LYS A 85 14.84 15.56 3.36
C LYS A 85 14.84 14.48 2.28
N ALA A 86 15.40 13.32 2.60
CA ALA A 86 15.33 12.15 1.74
C ALA A 86 13.95 11.48 1.83
N HIS A 87 13.38 11.16 0.67
CA HIS A 87 12.14 10.38 0.59
C HIS A 87 12.44 8.87 0.76
N LEU A 88 11.43 8.10 1.19
CA LEU A 88 11.59 6.66 1.48
C LEU A 88 12.01 5.85 0.26
N ASP A 89 11.53 6.22 -0.92
CA ASP A 89 11.89 5.62 -2.20
C ASP A 89 13.38 5.80 -2.53
N GLU A 90 13.94 6.99 -2.30
CA GLU A 90 15.37 7.26 -2.48
C GLU A 90 16.22 6.46 -1.48
N ILE A 91 15.80 6.42 -0.22
CA ILE A 91 16.48 5.65 0.84
C ILE A 91 16.52 4.17 0.47
N ILE A 92 15.40 3.62 0.01
CA ILE A 92 15.31 2.22 -0.41
C ILE A 92 16.16 1.96 -1.64
N ALA A 93 16.15 2.84 -2.64
CA ALA A 93 16.99 2.69 -3.84
C ALA A 93 18.48 2.62 -3.49
N ILE A 94 18.91 3.40 -2.50
CA ILE A 94 20.29 3.40 -2.01
C ILE A 94 20.57 2.12 -1.21
N LEU A 95 19.72 1.77 -0.25
CA LEU A 95 19.88 0.57 0.56
C LEU A 95 19.86 -0.71 -0.29
N TYR A 96 19.09 -0.72 -1.39
CA TYR A 96 19.08 -1.82 -2.34
C TYR A 96 20.45 -2.06 -2.98
N GLY A 97 21.18 -0.99 -3.29
CA GLY A 97 22.56 -1.07 -3.79
C GLY A 97 23.57 -1.61 -2.78
N TYR A 98 23.25 -1.54 -1.49
CA TYR A 98 24.09 -2.00 -0.38
C TYR A 98 23.41 -3.08 0.48
N LYS A 99 22.50 -3.85 -0.12
CA LYS A 99 21.66 -4.84 0.59
C LYS A 99 22.47 -5.92 1.31
N ASP A 100 23.68 -6.23 0.82
CA ASP A 100 24.56 -7.23 1.43
C ASP A 100 25.31 -6.66 2.65
N ALA A 101 25.50 -5.33 2.69
CA ALA A 101 26.13 -4.63 3.81
C ALA A 101 25.11 -4.27 4.91
N PHE A 102 23.87 -3.94 4.52
CA PHE A 102 22.79 -3.53 5.42
C PHE A 102 21.49 -4.31 5.18
N PRO A 103 21.48 -5.64 5.41
CA PRO A 103 20.32 -6.48 5.13
C PRO A 103 19.09 -6.16 5.99
N ASN A 104 19.26 -5.85 7.27
CA ASN A 104 18.17 -5.56 8.20
C ASN A 104 17.62 -4.14 7.98
N ALA A 105 18.49 -3.16 7.74
CA ALA A 105 18.05 -1.81 7.43
C ALA A 105 17.25 -1.75 6.11
N TYR A 106 17.69 -2.49 5.09
CA TYR A 106 16.95 -2.65 3.84
C TYR A 106 15.58 -3.30 4.07
N ARG A 107 15.52 -4.39 4.84
CA ARG A 107 14.25 -5.08 5.15
C ARG A 107 13.25 -4.18 5.85
N LEU A 108 13.69 -3.40 6.84
CA LEU A 108 12.84 -2.44 7.55
C LEU A 108 12.28 -1.37 6.60
N ALA A 109 13.15 -0.78 5.77
CA ALA A 109 12.73 0.23 4.80
C ALA A 109 11.75 -0.35 3.76
N ALA A 110 12.04 -1.55 3.24
CA ALA A 110 11.16 -2.27 2.31
C ALA A 110 9.81 -2.63 2.93
N ALA A 111 9.78 -3.04 4.20
CA ALA A 111 8.56 -3.35 4.93
C ALA A 111 7.68 -2.11 5.08
N ALA A 112 8.25 -0.97 5.49
CA ALA A 112 7.51 0.28 5.59
C ALA A 112 6.86 0.71 4.26
N LEU A 113 7.59 0.62 3.16
CA LEU A 113 7.06 0.92 1.84
C LEU A 113 5.95 -0.07 1.44
N THR A 114 6.15 -1.36 1.70
CA THR A 114 5.18 -2.41 1.38
C THR A 114 3.87 -2.23 2.14
N ILE A 115 3.92 -1.89 3.43
CA ILE A 115 2.73 -1.63 4.25
C ILE A 115 1.95 -0.43 3.71
N GLY A 116 2.65 0.66 3.38
CA GLY A 116 2.03 1.85 2.79
C GLY A 116 1.35 1.56 1.46
N ILE A 117 2.04 0.86 0.55
CA ILE A 117 1.49 0.45 -0.74
C ILE A 117 0.31 -0.50 -0.55
N SER A 118 0.41 -1.49 0.34
CA SER A 118 -0.65 -2.47 0.55
C SER A 118 -1.96 -1.83 0.99
N SER A 119 -1.93 -0.81 1.85
CA SER A 119 -3.15 -0.09 2.25
C SER A 119 -3.82 0.58 1.05
N ALA A 120 -3.05 1.28 0.22
CA ALA A 120 -3.57 1.96 -0.97
C ALA A 120 -4.09 0.95 -2.01
N THR A 121 -3.38 -0.16 -2.22
CA THR A 121 -3.80 -1.23 -3.13
C THR A 121 -5.07 -1.92 -2.65
N CYS A 122 -5.22 -2.17 -1.34
CA CYS A 122 -6.44 -2.74 -0.77
C CYS A 122 -7.63 -1.81 -1.02
N GLU A 123 -7.52 -0.51 -0.70
CA GLU A 123 -8.59 0.47 -0.93
C GLU A 123 -8.95 0.58 -2.42
N ALA A 124 -7.95 0.64 -3.30
CA ALA A 124 -8.16 0.64 -4.76
C ALA A 124 -8.84 -0.65 -5.25
N SER A 125 -8.49 -1.80 -4.68
CA SER A 125 -9.09 -3.09 -4.99
C SER A 125 -10.55 -3.13 -4.56
N PHE A 126 -10.87 -2.70 -3.33
CA PHE A 126 -12.24 -2.62 -2.83
C PHE A 126 -13.09 -1.63 -3.64
N SER A 127 -12.52 -0.47 -4.00
CA SER A 127 -13.19 0.49 -4.89
C SER A 127 -13.49 -0.16 -6.25
N THR A 128 -12.54 -0.90 -6.81
CA THR A 128 -12.74 -1.65 -8.07
C THR A 128 -13.82 -2.73 -7.92
N CYS A 129 -13.79 -3.51 -6.84
CA CYS A 129 -14.82 -4.49 -6.51
C CYS A 129 -16.20 -3.84 -6.40
N SER A 130 -16.30 -2.69 -5.73
CA SER A 130 -17.56 -1.94 -5.58
C SER A 130 -18.11 -1.49 -6.94
N ARG A 131 -17.25 -1.04 -7.87
CA ARG A 131 -17.65 -0.71 -9.24
C ARG A 131 -18.10 -1.94 -10.04
N LEU A 132 -17.47 -3.09 -9.83
CA LEU A 132 -17.80 -4.35 -10.53
C LEU A 132 -19.12 -4.97 -10.00
N LEU A 133 -19.33 -4.92 -8.69
CA LEU A 133 -20.51 -5.43 -8.00
C LEU A 133 -21.62 -4.37 -8.02
N SER A 134 -22.23 -4.14 -9.18
CA SER A 134 -23.40 -3.28 -9.27
C SER A 134 -24.66 -3.96 -8.70
N PRO A 135 -25.71 -3.20 -8.33
CA PRO A 135 -26.96 -3.76 -7.83
C PRO A 135 -27.62 -4.82 -8.75
N PHE A 136 -27.27 -4.79 -10.04
CA PHE A 136 -27.76 -5.71 -11.07
C PHE A 136 -26.79 -6.88 -11.37
N ARG A 137 -25.56 -6.87 -10.82
CA ARG A 137 -24.54 -7.92 -10.99
C ARG A 137 -24.13 -8.53 -9.63
N ARG A 138 -25.12 -8.90 -8.82
CA ARG A 138 -24.88 -9.52 -7.50
C ARG A 138 -24.60 -11.03 -7.56
N SER A 139 -24.90 -11.71 -8.67
CA SER A 139 -24.78 -13.18 -8.83
C SER A 139 -23.43 -13.67 -9.40
N MET A 140 -22.34 -12.92 -9.24
CA MET A 140 -21.05 -13.31 -9.81
C MET A 140 -20.24 -14.21 -8.87
N THR A 141 -19.63 -15.27 -9.39
CA THR A 141 -18.71 -16.13 -8.63
C THR A 141 -17.45 -15.35 -8.20
N HIS A 142 -16.94 -15.64 -6.99
CA HIS A 142 -15.70 -15.04 -6.47
C HIS A 142 -14.49 -15.17 -7.43
N ALA A 143 -14.36 -16.31 -8.11
CA ALA A 143 -13.29 -16.52 -9.10
C ALA A 143 -13.36 -15.51 -10.26
N ARG A 144 -14.56 -15.31 -10.83
CA ARG A 144 -14.76 -14.33 -11.91
C ARG A 144 -14.51 -12.91 -11.42
N MET A 145 -14.97 -12.57 -10.22
CA MET A 145 -14.69 -11.26 -9.62
C MET A 145 -13.19 -11.00 -9.49
N ASN A 146 -12.44 -11.97 -8.94
CA ASN A 146 -11.00 -11.87 -8.79
C ASN A 146 -10.29 -11.63 -10.14
N HIS A 147 -10.65 -12.40 -11.17
CA HIS A 147 -10.09 -12.19 -12.51
C HIS A 147 -10.40 -10.80 -13.09
N LEU A 148 -11.60 -10.26 -12.88
CA LEU A 148 -11.95 -8.91 -13.35
C LEU A 148 -11.19 -7.80 -12.61
N VAL A 149 -10.98 -7.97 -11.30
CA VAL A 149 -10.14 -7.06 -10.51
C VAL A 149 -8.71 -7.09 -11.03
N LEU A 150 -8.14 -8.29 -11.24
CA LEU A 150 -6.80 -8.46 -11.77
C LEU A 150 -6.62 -7.78 -13.14
N ILE A 151 -7.58 -7.97 -14.06
CA ILE A 151 -7.59 -7.31 -15.38
C ILE A 151 -7.60 -5.77 -15.23
N SER A 152 -8.29 -5.25 -14.22
CA SER A 152 -8.37 -3.81 -13.98
C SER A 152 -7.05 -3.21 -13.48
N PHE A 153 -6.28 -3.96 -12.68
CA PHE A 153 -4.94 -3.56 -12.22
C PHE A 153 -3.89 -3.72 -13.32
N GLU A 154 -3.92 -4.83 -14.04
CA GLU A 154 -2.95 -5.19 -15.08
C GLU A 154 -3.30 -4.62 -16.45
N ARG A 155 -3.86 -3.40 -16.48
CA ARG A 155 -4.32 -2.76 -17.72
C ARG A 155 -3.19 -2.61 -18.75
N GLN A 156 -1.96 -2.31 -18.30
CA GLN A 156 -0.81 -2.20 -19.18
C GLN A 156 -0.48 -3.53 -19.88
N ILE A 157 -0.55 -4.64 -19.14
CA ILE A 157 -0.36 -5.97 -19.72
C ILE A 157 -1.49 -6.28 -20.69
N LEU A 158 -2.73 -5.95 -20.33
CA LEU A 158 -3.88 -6.15 -21.22
C LEU A 158 -3.74 -5.41 -22.55
N GLU A 159 -3.28 -4.15 -22.52
CA GLU A 159 -3.05 -3.33 -23.72
C GLU A 159 -1.94 -3.91 -24.61
N SER A 160 -0.99 -4.66 -24.04
CA SER A 160 0.06 -5.36 -24.81
C SER A 160 -0.43 -6.64 -25.51
N ILE A 161 -1.58 -7.18 -25.12
CA ILE A 161 -2.12 -8.43 -25.67
C ILE A 161 -2.93 -8.12 -26.94
N SER A 162 -2.60 -8.78 -28.05
CA SER A 162 -3.38 -8.68 -29.28
C SER A 162 -4.76 -9.32 -29.11
N ASN A 163 -5.81 -8.54 -29.42
CA ASN A 163 -7.20 -9.01 -29.44
C ASN A 163 -7.39 -10.22 -30.37
N GLU A 164 -6.66 -10.29 -31.48
CA GLU A 164 -6.77 -11.40 -32.43
C GLU A 164 -6.27 -12.72 -31.81
N GLU A 165 -5.16 -12.66 -31.06
CA GLU A 165 -4.61 -13.82 -30.36
C GLU A 165 -5.53 -14.28 -29.23
N LEU A 166 -6.12 -13.32 -28.50
CA LEU A 166 -7.13 -13.62 -27.48
C LEU A 166 -8.33 -14.38 -28.08
N LEU A 167 -8.85 -13.89 -29.22
CA LEU A 167 -9.98 -14.50 -29.91
C LEU A 167 -9.64 -15.90 -30.45
N ARG A 168 -8.42 -16.08 -31.00
CA ARG A 168 -7.94 -17.41 -31.45
C ARG A 168 -7.86 -18.40 -30.30
N ARG A 169 -7.30 -17.99 -29.15
CA ARG A 169 -7.23 -18.84 -27.95
C ARG A 169 -8.62 -19.18 -27.41
N PHE A 170 -9.52 -18.20 -27.36
CA PHE A 170 -10.90 -18.41 -26.93
C PHE A 170 -11.62 -19.40 -27.85
N HIS A 171 -11.44 -19.27 -29.18
CA HIS A 171 -12.00 -20.19 -30.16
C HIS A 171 -11.45 -21.62 -29.99
N LYS A 172 -10.14 -21.75 -29.75
CA LYS A 172 -9.46 -23.04 -29.52
C LYS A 172 -9.91 -23.74 -28.23
N ALA A 173 -10.31 -22.99 -27.20
CA ALA A 173 -10.75 -23.54 -25.92
C ALA A 173 -12.08 -24.33 -25.99
N GLY A 174 -12.80 -24.29 -27.11
CA GLY A 174 -13.94 -25.17 -27.40
C GLY A 174 -15.25 -24.87 -26.64
N ASN A 175 -15.18 -24.24 -25.46
CA ASN A 175 -16.34 -23.81 -24.68
C ASN A 175 -16.88 -22.47 -25.16
N ARG A 176 -17.74 -22.52 -26.19
CA ARG A 176 -18.40 -21.35 -26.80
C ARG A 176 -19.53 -20.75 -25.97
N ARG A 177 -19.93 -21.43 -24.89
CA ARG A 177 -20.89 -20.89 -23.92
C ARG A 177 -20.13 -20.03 -22.93
N LEU A 178 -20.27 -18.71 -23.07
CA LEU A 178 -20.03 -17.80 -21.96
C LEU A 178 -21.03 -18.17 -20.87
N GLN A 179 -20.60 -18.90 -19.85
CA GLN A 179 -21.42 -19.07 -18.65
C GLN A 179 -21.50 -17.70 -17.97
N LEU A 180 -22.55 -16.96 -18.31
CA LEU A 180 -22.94 -15.73 -17.64
C LEU A 180 -23.64 -16.15 -16.35
N TYR A 181 -22.86 -16.53 -15.34
CA TYR A 181 -23.32 -16.54 -13.95
C TYR A 181 -23.54 -15.09 -13.47
#